data_AF-A0A4P6B7N5-F1
#
_entry.id   AF-A0A4P6B7N5-F1
#
_cell.length_a   1.000
_cell.length_b   1.000
_cell.length_c   1.000
_cell.angle_alpha   90.00
_cell.angle_beta   90.00
_cell.angle_gamma   90.00
#
_symmetry.space_group_name_H-M   'P 1'
#
loop_
_entity.id
_entity.type
_entity.pdbx_description
1 polymer ?
#
loop_
_entity_poly.entity_id
_entity_poly.type
_entity_poly.pdbx_seq_one_letter_code
_entity_poly.pdbx_strand_id
1 'polypeptide(L)'
;MRKVMGIFIILIFAAVIIVPAMIIEGIRLFQPPVQVQAGQQLVRVYFHQSDDIKIMPLEQYIIGVVAGEMPANFEPEALKAQAVAARTYTLKKIEEARNKPDDHHPGADICTDPAHCQAFAADDVLRQRWGFFNFWRYKSKIQEAVRATQGMVLTYQGKLIDPVYHANSGGRTESAAAVWGRDLPYLQSVSSPWDKEAPHYQATIAFTLEEMDRKLGVNLKAVPAAALAPSGGTAMKVLEKTATGRIKTIKIGNKTFAATELRQLLGLPSTDFTWQVQGDRIIFNTTGYGHGVGMSQYGANGMAREGKNFAEILTYYYRGVKIENR
;
A
#
# COMPACT_ATOMS: atom_id res chain seq x y z
N MET A 1 0.29 -59.25 -16.32
CA MET A 1 0.99 -58.02 -15.87
C MET A 1 0.72 -56.78 -16.74
N ARG A 2 0.88 -56.81 -18.07
CA ARG A 2 0.69 -55.61 -18.93
C ARG A 2 -0.72 -54.98 -18.87
N LYS A 3 -1.79 -55.79 -18.80
CA LYS A 3 -3.18 -55.29 -18.70
C LYS A 3 -3.49 -54.62 -17.35
N VAL A 4 -2.94 -55.12 -16.25
CA VAL A 4 -3.13 -54.55 -14.90
C VAL A 4 -2.37 -53.22 -14.77
N MET A 5 -1.19 -53.13 -15.38
CA MET A 5 -0.38 -51.91 -15.41
C MET A 5 -1.03 -50.80 -16.24
N GLY A 6 -1.71 -51.14 -17.35
CA GLY A 6 -2.47 -50.18 -18.15
C GLY A 6 -3.66 -49.57 -17.39
N ILE A 7 -4.39 -50.38 -16.61
CA ILE A 7 -5.51 -49.90 -15.78
C ILE A 7 -5.00 -48.97 -14.66
N PHE A 8 -3.85 -49.29 -14.06
CA PHE A 8 -3.25 -48.46 -13.01
C PHE A 8 -2.79 -47.09 -13.54
N ILE A 9 -2.22 -47.04 -14.75
CA ILE A 9 -1.82 -45.79 -15.41
C ILE A 9 -3.06 -44.93 -15.73
N ILE A 10 -4.16 -45.55 -16.21
CA ILE A 10 -5.41 -44.82 -16.50
C ILE A 10 -6.03 -44.26 -15.21
N LEU A 11 -6.02 -45.01 -14.10
CA LEU A 11 -6.53 -44.55 -12.81
C LEU A 11 -5.69 -43.40 -12.23
N ILE A 12 -4.36 -43.46 -12.36
CA ILE A 12 -3.48 -42.35 -11.96
C ILE A 12 -3.73 -41.13 -12.85
N PHE A 13 -3.89 -41.31 -14.16
CA PHE A 13 -4.19 -40.21 -15.10
C PHE A 13 -5.54 -39.56 -14.78
N ALA A 14 -6.56 -40.36 -14.45
CA ALA A 14 -7.86 -39.87 -14.00
C ALA A 14 -7.76 -39.12 -12.65
N ALA A 15 -6.99 -39.62 -11.69
CA ALA A 15 -6.81 -38.98 -10.39
C ALA A 15 -5.99 -37.67 -10.45
N VAL A 16 -5.02 -37.59 -11.37
CA VAL A 16 -4.10 -36.43 -11.47
C VAL A 16 -4.62 -35.35 -12.43
N ILE A 17 -5.43 -35.70 -13.43
CA ILE A 17 -5.90 -34.74 -14.43
C ILE A 17 -7.41 -34.53 -14.36
N ILE A 18 -8.19 -35.62 -14.33
CA ILE A 18 -9.66 -35.51 -14.38
C ILE A 18 -10.21 -34.99 -13.06
N VAL A 19 -9.72 -35.49 -11.91
CA VAL A 19 -10.19 -35.02 -10.60
C VAL A 19 -9.85 -33.53 -10.37
N PRO A 20 -8.63 -33.02 -10.62
CA PRO A 20 -8.35 -31.59 -10.54
C PRO A 20 -9.12 -30.76 -11.56
N ALA A 21 -9.33 -31.24 -12.79
CA ALA A 21 -10.14 -30.55 -13.79
C ALA A 21 -11.61 -30.44 -13.37
N MET A 22 -12.21 -31.51 -12.87
CA MET A 22 -13.57 -31.50 -12.32
C MET A 22 -13.68 -30.63 -11.06
N ILE A 23 -12.64 -30.56 -10.22
CA ILE A 23 -12.59 -29.63 -9.09
C ILE A 23 -12.53 -28.18 -9.59
N ILE A 24 -11.70 -27.88 -10.60
CA ILE A 24 -11.60 -26.53 -11.18
C ILE A 24 -12.91 -26.12 -11.87
N GLU A 25 -13.54 -27.04 -12.60
CA GLU A 25 -14.80 -26.80 -13.32
C GLU A 25 -15.99 -26.72 -12.35
N GLY A 26 -16.01 -27.58 -11.33
CA GLY A 26 -16.92 -27.48 -10.19
C GLY A 26 -16.78 -26.15 -9.44
N ILE A 27 -15.55 -25.67 -9.21
CA ILE A 27 -15.28 -24.36 -8.61
C ILE A 27 -15.75 -23.21 -9.51
N ARG A 28 -15.62 -23.33 -10.83
CA ARG A 28 -16.15 -22.32 -11.78
C ARG A 28 -17.67 -22.27 -11.77
N LEU A 29 -18.33 -23.42 -11.67
CA LEU A 29 -19.78 -23.54 -11.55
C LEU A 29 -20.30 -23.11 -10.16
N PHE A 30 -19.45 -23.19 -9.12
CA PHE A 30 -19.70 -22.73 -7.75
C PHE A 30 -19.15 -21.33 -7.44
N GLN A 31 -19.00 -20.45 -8.43
CA GLN A 31 -19.03 -19.02 -8.13
C GLN A 31 -20.50 -18.59 -8.12
N PRO A 32 -21.20 -18.63 -6.96
CA PRO A 32 -22.53 -18.08 -6.92
C PRO A 32 -22.43 -16.62 -7.40
N PRO A 33 -23.41 -16.13 -8.19
CA PRO A 33 -23.50 -14.69 -8.44
C PRO A 33 -23.42 -13.99 -7.08
N VAL A 34 -22.65 -12.89 -7.00
CA VAL A 34 -22.55 -12.10 -5.77
C VAL A 34 -23.97 -11.73 -5.36
N GLN A 35 -24.51 -12.46 -4.39
CA GLN A 35 -25.83 -12.18 -3.85
C GLN A 35 -25.67 -10.96 -2.95
N VAL A 36 -25.98 -9.80 -3.50
CA VAL A 36 -26.09 -8.57 -2.72
C VAL A 36 -27.24 -8.77 -1.75
N GLN A 37 -26.93 -9.00 -0.47
CA GLN A 37 -27.97 -9.06 0.56
C GLN A 37 -28.58 -7.66 0.72
N ALA A 38 -29.91 -7.60 0.88
CA ALA A 38 -30.61 -6.36 1.17
C ALA A 38 -30.00 -5.68 2.42
N GLY A 39 -29.58 -4.43 2.29
CA GLY A 39 -28.96 -3.64 3.38
C GLY A 39 -27.43 -3.60 3.37
N GLN A 40 -26.74 -4.27 2.45
CA GLN A 40 -25.28 -4.11 2.32
C GLN A 40 -24.91 -2.74 1.73
N GLN A 41 -23.96 -2.06 2.39
CA GLN A 41 -23.36 -0.84 1.85
C GLN A 41 -22.65 -1.16 0.52
N LEU A 42 -23.02 -0.45 -0.55
CA LEU A 42 -22.40 -0.58 -1.87
C LEU A 42 -21.36 0.52 -2.08
N VAL A 43 -20.40 0.23 -2.97
CA VAL A 43 -19.36 1.14 -3.43
C VAL A 43 -19.32 1.13 -4.95
N ARG A 44 -19.27 2.32 -5.56
CA ARG A 44 -18.98 2.51 -6.99
C ARG A 44 -17.47 2.71 -7.16
N VAL A 45 -16.79 1.72 -7.72
CA VAL A 45 -15.34 1.70 -7.87
C VAL A 45 -14.98 1.93 -9.33
N TYR A 46 -14.17 2.95 -9.60
CA TYR A 46 -13.55 3.18 -10.90
C TYR A 46 -12.27 2.36 -11.05
N PHE A 47 -12.20 1.53 -12.09
CA PHE A 47 -11.07 0.68 -12.40
C PHE A 47 -10.16 1.35 -13.43
N HIS A 48 -9.10 2.02 -12.95
CA HIS A 48 -8.21 2.84 -13.79
C HIS A 48 -7.56 2.11 -14.97
N GLN A 49 -7.38 0.78 -14.89
CA GLN A 49 -6.77 -0.01 -15.97
C GLN A 49 -7.74 -0.34 -17.12
N SER A 50 -9.03 -0.45 -16.81
CA SER A 50 -10.07 -0.85 -17.77
C SER A 50 -11.05 0.27 -18.09
N ASP A 51 -10.91 1.44 -17.45
CA ASP A 51 -11.76 2.61 -17.64
C ASP A 51 -13.26 2.29 -17.45
N ASP A 52 -13.57 1.49 -16.41
CA ASP A 52 -14.93 1.08 -16.10
C ASP A 52 -15.30 1.27 -14.63
N ILE A 53 -16.58 1.52 -14.37
CA ILE A 53 -17.13 1.66 -13.02
C ILE A 53 -17.90 0.39 -12.67
N LYS A 54 -17.53 -0.24 -11.54
CA LYS A 54 -18.23 -1.42 -11.00
C LYS A 54 -18.86 -1.09 -9.66
N ILE A 55 -20.06 -1.61 -9.45
CA ILE A 55 -20.76 -1.52 -8.17
C ILE A 55 -20.57 -2.86 -7.46
N MET A 56 -20.10 -2.83 -6.22
CA MET A 56 -19.92 -4.05 -5.42
C MET A 56 -20.17 -3.81 -3.94
N PRO A 57 -20.46 -4.87 -3.15
CA PRO A 57 -20.52 -4.78 -1.70
C PRO A 57 -19.22 -4.24 -1.10
N LEU A 58 -19.32 -3.36 -0.12
CA LEU A 58 -18.16 -2.75 0.56
C LEU A 58 -17.17 -3.81 1.05
N GLU A 59 -17.65 -4.84 1.76
CA GLU A 59 -16.78 -5.89 2.32
C GLU A 59 -16.04 -6.68 1.23
N GLN A 60 -16.66 -6.89 0.07
CA GLN A 60 -15.99 -7.51 -1.08
C GLN A 60 -14.89 -6.61 -1.63
N TYR A 61 -15.14 -5.31 -1.71
CA TYR A 61 -14.13 -4.33 -2.10
C TYR A 61 -12.95 -4.32 -1.10
N ILE A 62 -13.23 -4.32 0.21
CA ILE A 62 -12.19 -4.32 1.26
C ILE A 62 -11.30 -5.57 1.19
N ILE A 63 -11.85 -6.76 0.85
CA ILE A 63 -11.03 -7.95 0.61
C ILE A 63 -10.00 -7.71 -0.52
N GLY A 64 -10.44 -7.11 -1.63
CA GLY A 64 -9.56 -6.78 -2.75
C GLY A 64 -8.52 -5.71 -2.40
N VAL A 65 -8.87 -4.74 -1.55
CA VAL A 65 -7.93 -3.74 -1.04
C VAL A 65 -6.87 -4.37 -0.15
N VAL A 66 -7.26 -5.14 0.87
CA VAL A 66 -6.31 -5.79 1.79
C VAL A 66 -5.36 -6.72 1.02
N ALA A 67 -5.88 -7.45 0.02
CA ALA A 67 -5.06 -8.31 -0.83
C ALA A 67 -4.12 -7.56 -1.78
N GLY A 68 -4.49 -6.33 -2.17
CA GLY A 68 -3.66 -5.45 -2.99
C GLY A 68 -2.58 -4.73 -2.20
N GLU A 69 -2.90 -4.32 -0.97
CA GLU A 69 -2.07 -3.48 -0.10
C GLU A 69 -1.06 -4.26 0.75
N MET A 70 -1.47 -5.41 1.30
CA MET A 70 -0.62 -6.16 2.24
C MET A 70 -0.22 -7.53 1.71
N PRO A 71 1.02 -7.98 2.00
CA PRO A 71 1.40 -9.36 1.75
C PRO A 71 0.50 -10.32 2.55
N ALA A 72 -0.11 -11.29 1.87
CA ALA A 72 -1.07 -12.18 2.49
C ALA A 72 -0.48 -13.13 3.56
N ASN A 73 0.84 -13.22 3.64
CA ASN A 73 1.54 -13.95 4.70
C ASN A 73 1.67 -13.15 6.01
N PHE A 74 1.33 -11.86 6.03
CA PHE A 74 1.34 -11.05 7.26
C PHE A 74 0.35 -11.58 8.30
N GLU A 75 0.58 -11.26 9.56
CA GLU A 75 -0.20 -11.75 10.68
C GLU A 75 -1.68 -11.34 10.59
N PRO A 76 -2.63 -12.20 11.05
CA PRO A 76 -4.06 -11.89 11.01
C PRO A 76 -4.43 -10.54 11.64
N GLU A 77 -3.82 -10.18 12.76
CA GLU A 77 -4.09 -8.90 13.45
C GLU A 77 -3.64 -7.68 12.64
N ALA A 78 -2.56 -7.81 11.85
CA ALA A 78 -2.13 -6.76 10.93
C ALA A 78 -3.09 -6.63 9.73
N LEU A 79 -3.57 -7.75 9.18
CA LEU A 79 -4.58 -7.75 8.12
C LEU A 79 -5.92 -7.16 8.60
N LYS A 80 -6.32 -7.44 9.85
CA LYS A 80 -7.49 -6.82 10.50
C LYS A 80 -7.32 -5.30 10.63
N ALA A 81 -6.16 -4.84 11.08
CA ALA A 81 -5.87 -3.41 11.21
C ALA A 81 -5.99 -2.70 9.84
N GLN A 82 -5.45 -3.30 8.78
CA GLN A 82 -5.59 -2.79 7.42
C GLN A 82 -7.04 -2.81 6.92
N ALA A 83 -7.81 -3.85 7.21
CA ALA A 83 -9.22 -3.90 6.82
C ALA A 83 -10.01 -2.73 7.43
N VAL A 84 -9.80 -2.42 8.71
CA VAL A 84 -10.43 -1.28 9.38
C VAL A 84 -9.98 0.05 8.78
N ALA A 85 -8.68 0.22 8.51
CA ALA A 85 -8.14 1.44 7.89
C ALA A 85 -8.70 1.65 6.47
N ALA A 86 -8.68 0.61 5.63
CA ALA A 86 -9.23 0.62 4.28
C ALA A 86 -10.73 0.91 4.26
N ARG A 87 -11.50 0.31 5.18
CA ARG A 87 -12.95 0.57 5.32
C ARG A 87 -13.22 2.03 5.69
N THR A 88 -12.49 2.54 6.66
CA THR A 88 -12.57 3.95 7.07
C THR A 88 -12.28 4.88 5.90
N TYR A 89 -11.22 4.59 5.13
CA TYR A 89 -10.85 5.37 3.94
C TYR A 89 -11.97 5.38 2.91
N THR A 90 -12.51 4.19 2.62
CA THR A 90 -13.56 4.00 1.61
C THR A 90 -14.82 4.76 1.98
N LEU A 91 -15.29 4.63 3.23
CA LEU A 91 -16.49 5.33 3.69
C LEU A 91 -16.31 6.84 3.69
N LYS A 92 -15.12 7.31 4.08
CA LYS A 92 -14.80 8.75 4.00
C LYS A 92 -14.82 9.24 2.55
N LYS A 93 -14.28 8.47 1.60
CA LYS A 93 -14.33 8.82 0.18
C LYS A 93 -15.74 8.86 -0.38
N ILE A 94 -16.62 7.95 0.04
CA ILE A 94 -18.06 8.01 -0.28
C ILE A 94 -18.69 9.30 0.28
N GLU A 95 -18.40 9.66 1.53
CA GLU A 95 -18.90 10.93 2.14
C GLU A 95 -18.39 12.16 1.37
N GLU A 96 -17.11 12.18 0.98
CA GLU A 96 -16.49 13.25 0.19
C GLU A 96 -17.13 13.35 -1.21
N ALA A 97 -17.23 12.24 -1.94
CA ALA A 97 -17.76 12.19 -3.31
C ALA A 97 -19.23 12.64 -3.39
N ARG A 98 -20.02 12.40 -2.33
CA ARG A 98 -21.40 12.91 -2.23
C ARG A 98 -21.47 14.44 -2.14
N ASN A 99 -20.49 15.06 -1.49
CA ASN A 99 -20.43 16.51 -1.31
C ASN A 99 -19.75 17.20 -2.49
N LYS A 100 -18.68 16.59 -3.01
CA LYS A 100 -17.89 17.08 -4.14
C LYS A 100 -17.35 15.89 -4.94
N PRO A 101 -17.91 15.62 -6.13
CA PRO A 101 -17.37 14.60 -7.03
C PRO A 101 -15.90 14.87 -7.37
N ASP A 102 -15.12 13.80 -7.54
CA ASP A 102 -13.72 13.88 -7.95
C ASP A 102 -13.61 13.82 -9.47
N ASP A 103 -12.90 14.79 -10.05
CA ASP A 103 -12.72 14.91 -11.50
C ASP A 103 -11.85 13.77 -12.08
N HIS A 104 -11.04 13.08 -11.27
CA HIS A 104 -10.22 11.95 -11.72
C HIS A 104 -11.04 10.69 -12.00
N HIS A 105 -12.23 10.56 -11.39
CA HIS A 105 -13.11 9.40 -11.55
C HIS A 105 -14.58 9.82 -11.42
N PRO A 106 -15.11 10.58 -12.40
CA PRO A 106 -16.45 11.12 -12.33
C PRO A 106 -17.49 9.99 -12.25
N GLY A 107 -18.41 10.09 -11.28
CA GLY A 107 -19.47 9.12 -11.06
C GLY A 107 -19.10 7.91 -10.19
N ALA A 108 -17.85 7.77 -9.79
CA ALA A 108 -17.39 6.77 -8.82
C ALA A 108 -17.15 7.37 -7.43
N ASP A 109 -17.24 6.52 -6.40
CA ASP A 109 -16.93 6.90 -5.02
C ASP A 109 -15.43 6.83 -4.73
N ILE A 110 -14.70 5.94 -5.43
CA ILE A 110 -13.28 5.66 -5.24
C ILE A 110 -12.67 5.04 -6.51
N CYS A 111 -11.34 5.03 -6.65
CA CYS A 111 -10.65 4.32 -7.73
C CYS A 111 -9.65 3.25 -7.27
N THR A 112 -9.22 2.40 -8.19
CA THR A 112 -8.21 1.35 -7.96
C THR A 112 -6.76 1.80 -8.23
N ASP A 113 -6.53 3.07 -8.56
CA ASP A 113 -5.19 3.65 -8.68
C ASP A 113 -4.61 3.94 -7.27
N PRO A 114 -3.54 3.25 -6.85
CA PRO A 114 -2.90 3.48 -5.55
C PRO A 114 -2.19 4.85 -5.43
N ALA A 115 -1.92 5.54 -6.54
CA ALA A 115 -1.37 6.89 -6.50
C ALA A 115 -2.43 7.94 -6.10
N HIS A 116 -3.72 7.62 -6.30
CA HIS A 116 -4.83 8.51 -6.03
C HIS A 116 -5.69 8.06 -4.83
N CYS A 117 -6.00 6.76 -4.75
CA CYS A 117 -6.84 6.17 -3.71
C CYS A 117 -6.08 5.08 -2.95
N GLN A 118 -6.42 3.82 -3.20
CA GLN A 118 -5.78 2.66 -2.56
C GLN A 118 -5.70 1.52 -3.57
N ALA A 119 -4.73 0.65 -3.38
CA ALA A 119 -4.54 -0.51 -4.22
C ALA A 119 -5.76 -1.43 -4.13
N PHE A 120 -6.08 -2.07 -5.25
CA PHE A 120 -7.08 -3.10 -5.32
C PHE A 120 -6.57 -4.22 -6.22
N ALA A 121 -6.63 -5.46 -5.74
CA ALA A 121 -6.28 -6.62 -6.52
C ALA A 121 -7.51 -7.48 -6.82
N ALA A 122 -7.81 -7.63 -8.11
CA ALA A 122 -8.86 -8.53 -8.59
C ALA A 122 -8.44 -10.01 -8.45
N ASP A 123 -9.43 -10.90 -8.38
CA ASP A 123 -9.24 -12.34 -8.15
C ASP A 123 -8.32 -13.01 -9.17
N ASP A 124 -8.41 -12.63 -10.44
CA ASP A 124 -7.59 -13.12 -11.54
C ASP A 124 -6.11 -12.74 -11.35
N VAL A 125 -5.85 -11.48 -10.97
CA VAL A 125 -4.51 -10.99 -10.62
C VAL A 125 -3.96 -11.77 -9.41
N LEU A 126 -4.79 -12.00 -8.39
CA LEU A 126 -4.38 -12.74 -7.19
C LEU A 126 -4.09 -14.22 -7.48
N ARG A 127 -4.85 -14.87 -8.35
CA ARG A 127 -4.60 -16.26 -8.78
C ARG A 127 -3.28 -16.38 -9.52
N GLN A 128 -2.95 -15.42 -10.38
CA GLN A 128 -1.65 -15.38 -11.06
C GLN A 128 -0.51 -15.14 -10.07
N ARG A 129 -0.68 -14.20 -9.13
CA ARG A 129 0.34 -13.82 -8.14
C ARG A 129 0.65 -14.95 -7.14
N TRP A 130 -0.37 -15.62 -6.62
CA TRP A 130 -0.21 -16.60 -5.54
C TRP A 130 -0.15 -18.04 -6.05
N GLY A 131 -0.63 -18.31 -7.27
CA GLY A 131 -0.84 -19.66 -7.76
C GLY A 131 -2.07 -20.32 -7.13
N PHE A 132 -2.52 -21.44 -7.72
CA PHE A 132 -3.82 -22.03 -7.42
C PHE A 132 -4.03 -22.36 -5.94
N PHE A 133 -3.13 -23.13 -5.31
CA PHE A 133 -3.33 -23.58 -3.92
C PHE A 133 -3.22 -22.45 -2.89
N ASN A 134 -2.20 -21.59 -3.03
CA ASN A 134 -2.02 -20.46 -2.13
C ASN A 134 -3.11 -19.41 -2.28
N PHE A 135 -3.71 -19.27 -3.48
CA PHE A 135 -4.82 -18.36 -3.69
C PHE A 135 -5.97 -18.64 -2.70
N TRP A 136 -6.42 -19.89 -2.59
CA TRP A 136 -7.50 -20.25 -1.69
C TRP A 136 -7.14 -20.01 -0.22
N ARG A 137 -5.92 -20.40 0.18
CA ARG A 137 -5.43 -20.23 1.55
C ARG A 137 -5.35 -18.74 1.94
N TYR A 138 -4.70 -17.94 1.12
CA TYR A 138 -4.51 -16.51 1.37
C TYR A 138 -5.82 -15.73 1.28
N LYS A 139 -6.65 -16.03 0.27
CA LYS A 139 -7.96 -15.41 0.15
C LYS A 139 -8.84 -15.70 1.36
N SER A 140 -8.88 -16.95 1.84
CA SER A 140 -9.63 -17.32 3.04
C SER A 140 -9.15 -16.54 4.27
N LYS A 141 -7.83 -16.46 4.49
CA LYS A 141 -7.23 -15.70 5.60
C LYS A 141 -7.61 -14.21 5.57
N ILE A 142 -7.58 -13.59 4.39
CA ILE A 142 -7.96 -12.18 4.22
C ILE A 142 -9.46 -12.00 4.44
N GLN A 143 -10.29 -12.89 3.88
CA GLN A 143 -11.74 -12.88 4.09
C GLN A 143 -12.11 -12.99 5.57
N GLU A 144 -11.41 -13.82 6.33
CA GLU A 144 -11.59 -13.95 7.77
C GLU A 144 -11.22 -12.65 8.51
N ALA A 145 -10.10 -12.03 8.17
CA ALA A 145 -9.68 -10.75 8.77
C ALA A 145 -10.70 -9.61 8.50
N VAL A 146 -11.20 -9.53 7.25
CA VAL A 146 -12.22 -8.55 6.86
C VAL A 146 -13.53 -8.81 7.59
N ARG A 147 -14.00 -10.07 7.63
CA ARG A 147 -15.23 -10.47 8.34
C ARG A 147 -15.15 -10.20 9.84
N ALA A 148 -14.01 -10.52 10.46
CA ALA A 148 -13.79 -10.31 11.90
C ALA A 148 -13.82 -8.83 12.31
N THR A 149 -13.66 -7.92 11.35
CA THR A 149 -13.68 -6.46 11.54
C THR A 149 -14.81 -5.79 10.77
N GLN A 150 -15.83 -6.54 10.36
CA GLN A 150 -16.95 -6.03 9.58
C GLN A 150 -17.63 -4.86 10.31
N GLY A 151 -17.88 -3.77 9.58
CA GLY A 151 -18.45 -2.52 10.10
C GLY A 151 -17.52 -1.69 11.00
N MET A 152 -16.36 -2.21 11.40
CA MET A 152 -15.43 -1.46 12.23
C MET A 152 -14.69 -0.39 11.43
N VAL A 153 -14.68 0.83 11.96
CA VAL A 153 -14.06 2.03 11.39
C VAL A 153 -13.31 2.83 12.46
N LEU A 154 -12.45 3.74 12.03
CA LEU A 154 -11.68 4.65 12.90
C LEU A 154 -12.30 6.04 12.90
N THR A 155 -12.55 6.57 14.09
CA THR A 155 -13.11 7.91 14.25
C THR A 155 -12.32 8.74 15.26
N TYR A 156 -12.33 10.04 15.03
CA TYR A 156 -11.80 11.04 15.95
C TYR A 156 -12.87 12.13 16.12
N GLN A 157 -13.28 12.38 17.37
CA GLN A 157 -14.39 13.30 17.68
C GLN A 157 -15.67 13.00 16.88
N GLY A 158 -16.00 11.71 16.72
CA GLY A 158 -17.21 11.24 16.03
C GLY A 158 -17.16 11.29 14.50
N LYS A 159 -16.07 11.77 13.90
CA LYS A 159 -15.88 11.83 12.43
C LYS A 159 -14.88 10.78 11.97
N LEU A 160 -15.06 10.24 10.76
CA LEU A 160 -14.08 9.35 10.13
C LEU A 160 -12.73 10.08 9.98
N ILE A 161 -11.65 9.41 10.36
CA ILE A 161 -10.29 9.97 10.26
C ILE A 161 -9.78 9.94 8.81
N ASP A 162 -8.59 10.51 8.56
CA ASP A 162 -7.74 10.14 7.42
C ASP A 162 -6.85 8.93 7.80
N PRO A 163 -7.25 7.68 7.48
CA PRO A 163 -6.55 6.47 7.94
C PRO A 163 -5.40 6.11 7.00
N VAL A 164 -4.52 7.06 6.74
CA VAL A 164 -3.41 6.89 5.79
C VAL A 164 -2.41 5.85 6.28
N TYR A 165 -1.91 5.01 5.38
CA TYR A 165 -0.98 3.94 5.69
C TYR A 165 0.07 3.82 4.59
N HIS A 166 1.20 3.21 4.93
CA HIS A 166 2.33 3.05 4.03
C HIS A 166 3.07 1.74 4.32
N ALA A 167 3.89 1.27 3.38
CA ALA A 167 4.58 0.00 3.51
C ALA A 167 5.53 -0.02 4.70
N ASN A 168 6.49 0.91 4.77
CA ASN A 168 7.55 0.90 5.77
C ASN A 168 7.99 2.30 6.20
N SER A 169 8.05 2.55 7.50
CA SER A 169 8.34 3.87 8.08
C SER A 169 9.83 4.17 8.26
N GLY A 170 10.76 3.30 7.88
CA GLY A 170 12.19 3.55 8.13
C GLY A 170 12.54 3.69 9.62
N GLY A 171 11.70 3.15 10.52
CA GLY A 171 11.87 3.18 11.97
C GLY A 171 11.02 4.20 12.71
N ARG A 172 10.40 5.17 12.03
CA ARG A 172 9.53 6.19 12.64
C ARG A 172 8.56 6.80 11.63
N THR A 173 7.31 7.01 12.03
CA THR A 173 6.30 7.66 11.18
C THR A 173 6.50 9.19 11.14
N GLU A 174 5.86 9.89 10.22
CA GLU A 174 5.76 11.36 10.18
C GLU A 174 4.43 11.84 10.75
N SER A 175 4.40 13.12 11.17
CA SER A 175 3.13 13.81 11.33
C SER A 175 2.58 14.28 9.98
N ALA A 176 1.25 14.38 9.87
CA ALA A 176 0.61 14.96 8.69
C ALA A 176 1.04 16.41 8.45
N ALA A 177 1.33 17.18 9.51
CA ALA A 177 1.81 18.55 9.40
C ALA A 177 3.19 18.62 8.71
N ALA A 178 4.08 17.68 9.01
CA ALA A 178 5.43 17.67 8.44
C ALA A 178 5.42 17.34 6.94
N VAL A 179 4.53 16.46 6.49
CA VAL A 179 4.48 15.97 5.09
C VAL A 179 3.52 16.77 4.22
N TRP A 180 2.37 17.17 4.76
CA TRP A 180 1.27 17.79 4.00
C TRP A 180 0.84 19.16 4.53
N GLY A 181 1.50 19.69 5.56
CA GLY A 181 1.18 20.99 6.14
C GLY A 181 -0.16 21.05 6.89
N ARG A 182 -0.83 19.90 7.10
CA ARG A 182 -2.10 19.80 7.82
C ARG A 182 -1.88 19.16 9.17
N ASP A 183 -2.14 19.89 10.24
CA ASP A 183 -2.08 19.30 11.57
C ASP A 183 -3.34 18.48 11.86
N LEU A 184 -3.14 17.19 12.04
CA LEU A 184 -4.19 16.22 12.35
C LEU A 184 -3.80 15.54 13.66
N PRO A 185 -4.53 15.74 14.78
CA PRO A 185 -4.13 15.26 16.10
C PRO A 185 -3.89 13.76 16.20
N TYR A 186 -4.54 12.98 15.34
CA TYR A 186 -4.40 11.53 15.26
C TYR A 186 -3.28 11.06 14.31
N LEU A 187 -2.74 11.91 13.43
CA LEU A 187 -1.60 11.60 12.55
C LEU A 187 -0.33 12.28 13.05
N GLN A 188 0.19 11.74 14.15
CA GLN A 188 1.41 12.22 14.79
C GLN A 188 2.51 11.18 14.65
N SER A 189 3.75 11.64 14.72
CA SER A 189 4.89 10.74 14.61
C SER A 189 5.00 9.81 15.83
N VAL A 190 5.12 8.51 15.57
CA VAL A 190 5.37 7.44 16.54
C VAL A 190 6.59 6.62 16.12
N SER A 191 7.27 6.02 17.10
CA SER A 191 8.32 5.02 16.85
C SER A 191 7.72 3.84 16.08
N SER A 192 8.51 3.16 15.27
CA SER A 192 8.11 1.89 14.67
C SER A 192 9.34 1.02 14.43
N PRO A 193 9.93 0.49 15.52
CA PRO A 193 11.21 -0.23 15.44
C PRO A 193 11.15 -1.50 14.60
N TRP A 194 9.96 -2.11 14.49
CA TRP A 194 9.74 -3.35 13.74
C TRP A 194 9.92 -3.23 12.24
N ASP A 195 9.87 -2.02 11.69
CA ASP A 195 10.10 -1.76 10.27
C ASP A 195 11.44 -2.31 9.76
N LYS A 196 12.44 -2.40 10.63
CA LYS A 196 13.79 -2.88 10.30
C LYS A 196 13.81 -4.33 9.82
N GLU A 197 12.80 -5.14 10.15
CA GLU A 197 12.70 -6.54 9.72
C GLU A 197 12.16 -6.69 8.28
N ALA A 198 11.74 -5.61 7.64
CA ALA A 198 11.18 -5.67 6.30
C ALA A 198 12.27 -6.00 5.25
N PRO A 199 12.00 -6.91 4.28
CA PRO A 199 12.95 -7.26 3.22
C PRO A 199 13.48 -6.09 2.38
N HIS A 200 12.74 -4.99 2.33
CA HIS A 200 13.08 -3.78 1.57
C HIS A 200 13.15 -2.55 2.48
N TYR A 201 13.67 -2.72 3.70
CA TYR A 201 13.89 -1.61 4.63
C TYR A 201 14.83 -0.54 4.06
N GLN A 202 15.82 -0.95 3.28
CA GLN A 202 16.70 -0.06 2.53
C GLN A 202 16.69 -0.42 1.05
N ALA A 203 16.87 0.59 0.21
CA ALA A 203 16.99 0.41 -1.23
C ALA A 203 18.00 1.40 -1.81
N THR A 204 18.63 0.99 -2.90
CA THR A 204 19.57 1.82 -3.65
C THR A 204 19.05 2.01 -5.06
N ILE A 205 18.96 3.26 -5.51
CA ILE A 205 18.51 3.63 -6.86
C ILE A 205 19.52 4.61 -7.44
N ALA A 206 19.98 4.34 -8.67
CA ALA A 206 20.94 5.18 -9.36
C ALA A 206 20.29 5.85 -10.57
N PHE A 207 20.63 7.11 -10.79
CA PHE A 207 20.29 7.87 -11.99
C PHE A 207 21.55 8.44 -12.61
N THR A 208 21.63 8.41 -13.93
CA THR A 208 22.59 9.23 -14.66
C THR A 208 22.26 10.72 -14.50
N LEU A 209 23.25 11.60 -14.66
CA LEU A 209 23.00 13.06 -14.68
C LEU A 209 22.00 13.45 -15.78
N GLU A 210 21.98 12.73 -16.90
CA GLU A 210 21.00 12.94 -17.97
C GLU A 210 19.57 12.66 -17.53
N GLU A 211 19.36 11.54 -16.83
CA GLU A 211 18.05 11.19 -16.31
C GLU A 211 17.57 12.19 -15.27
N MET A 212 18.48 12.68 -14.43
CA MET A 212 18.20 13.73 -13.45
C MET A 212 17.80 15.03 -14.16
N ASP A 213 18.55 15.46 -15.17
CA ASP A 213 18.26 16.67 -15.96
C ASP A 213 16.90 16.58 -16.63
N ARG A 214 16.60 15.45 -17.27
CA ARG A 214 15.32 15.20 -17.94
C ARG A 214 14.15 15.15 -16.96
N LYS A 215 14.27 14.41 -15.84
CA LYS A 215 13.17 14.21 -14.89
C LYS A 215 12.89 15.43 -14.03
N LEU A 216 13.90 16.23 -13.72
CA LEU A 216 13.78 17.39 -12.82
C LEU A 216 13.79 18.74 -13.56
N GLY A 217 14.12 18.73 -14.85
CA GLY A 217 14.30 19.94 -15.66
C GLY A 217 15.44 20.82 -15.10
N VAL A 218 16.57 20.20 -14.79
CA VAL A 218 17.80 20.85 -14.28
C VAL A 218 18.94 20.62 -15.28
N ASN A 219 20.15 21.13 -14.99
CA ASN A 219 21.33 20.97 -15.85
C ASN A 219 22.57 20.61 -15.01
N LEU A 220 22.58 19.41 -14.44
CA LEU A 220 23.64 18.85 -13.60
C LEU A 220 24.81 18.33 -14.43
N LYS A 221 24.62 17.97 -15.71
CA LYS A 221 25.75 17.61 -16.59
C LYS A 221 26.82 18.71 -16.70
N ALA A 222 26.40 19.98 -16.61
CA ALA A 222 27.29 21.13 -16.63
C ALA A 222 27.95 21.41 -15.26
N VAL A 223 27.61 20.66 -14.22
CA VAL A 223 28.06 20.89 -12.85
C VAL A 223 29.21 19.93 -12.50
N PRO A 224 30.32 20.41 -11.91
CA PRO A 224 31.39 19.54 -11.44
C PRO A 224 30.88 18.51 -10.40
N ALA A 225 31.31 17.25 -10.50
CA ALA A 225 30.86 16.18 -9.60
C ALA A 225 31.04 16.51 -8.11
N ALA A 226 32.10 17.23 -7.74
CA ALA A 226 32.33 17.69 -6.37
C ALA A 226 31.24 18.63 -5.84
N ALA A 227 30.63 19.45 -6.72
CA ALA A 227 29.52 20.32 -6.33
C ALA A 227 28.21 19.55 -6.11
N LEU A 228 28.09 18.31 -6.61
CA LEU A 228 26.94 17.43 -6.38
C LEU A 228 27.09 16.57 -5.12
N ALA A 229 28.25 16.57 -4.47
CA ALA A 229 28.51 15.74 -3.30
C ALA A 229 27.60 16.11 -2.11
N PRO A 230 27.18 15.13 -1.28
CA PRO A 230 26.29 15.37 -0.15
C PRO A 230 26.89 16.28 0.93
N SER A 231 28.22 16.26 1.06
CA SER A 231 28.96 17.12 1.98
C SER A 231 29.86 18.05 1.18
N GLY A 232 29.82 19.35 1.49
CA GLY A 232 30.61 20.38 0.81
C GLY A 232 30.15 20.76 -0.61
N GLY A 233 29.24 19.98 -1.20
CA GLY A 233 28.65 20.29 -2.50
C GLY A 233 27.71 21.51 -2.44
N THR A 234 27.62 22.23 -3.56
CA THR A 234 26.82 23.47 -3.68
C THR A 234 25.58 23.30 -4.57
N ALA A 235 25.55 22.25 -5.40
CA ALA A 235 24.53 22.04 -6.42
C ALA A 235 23.43 21.05 -5.98
N MET A 236 23.67 20.22 -4.96
CA MET A 236 22.61 19.47 -4.28
C MET A 236 22.70 19.74 -2.78
N LYS A 237 21.67 20.40 -2.22
CA LYS A 237 21.70 20.87 -0.83
C LYS A 237 20.36 20.65 -0.15
N VAL A 238 20.36 19.90 0.94
CA VAL A 238 19.19 19.81 1.83
C VAL A 238 18.98 21.18 2.48
N LEU A 239 17.80 21.75 2.29
CA LEU A 239 17.43 23.05 2.86
C LEU A 239 16.69 22.88 4.20
N GLU A 240 15.85 21.86 4.29
CA GLU A 240 15.02 21.62 5.46
C GLU A 240 14.82 20.11 5.68
N LYS A 241 14.79 19.71 6.95
CA LYS A 241 14.41 18.36 7.38
C LYS A 241 13.18 18.44 8.28
N THR A 242 12.38 17.38 8.29
CA THR A 242 11.31 17.23 9.28
C THR A 242 11.89 16.94 10.67
N ALA A 243 11.06 17.00 11.71
CA ALA A 243 11.47 16.70 13.09
C ALA A 243 11.92 15.24 13.31
N THR A 244 11.72 14.36 12.33
CA THR A 244 12.18 12.96 12.34
C THR A 244 13.50 12.76 11.61
N GLY A 245 14.00 13.79 10.91
CA GLY A 245 15.23 13.73 10.14
C GLY A 245 15.05 13.48 8.65
N ARG A 246 13.83 13.21 8.17
CA ARG A 246 13.54 13.08 6.72
C ARG A 246 13.78 14.39 5.99
N ILE A 247 14.21 14.33 4.73
CA ILE A 247 14.35 15.53 3.91
C ILE A 247 12.94 16.06 3.63
N LYS A 248 12.74 17.36 3.89
CA LYS A 248 11.49 18.07 3.58
C LYS A 248 11.64 18.91 2.32
N THR A 249 12.76 19.63 2.22
CA THR A 249 13.05 20.54 1.11
C THR A 249 14.51 20.38 0.68
N ILE A 250 14.74 20.26 -0.62
CA ILE A 250 16.07 20.10 -1.20
C ILE A 250 16.24 20.97 -2.45
N LYS A 251 17.39 21.64 -2.55
CA LYS A 251 17.80 22.36 -3.75
C LYS A 251 18.64 21.45 -4.63
N ILE A 252 18.30 21.35 -5.92
CA ILE A 252 19.04 20.61 -6.94
C ILE A 252 19.24 21.54 -8.14
N GLY A 253 20.50 21.86 -8.45
CA GLY A 253 20.87 22.89 -9.42
C GLY A 253 20.28 24.25 -9.04
N ASN A 254 19.49 24.82 -9.95
CA ASN A 254 18.80 26.10 -9.77
C ASN A 254 17.38 25.96 -9.20
N LYS A 255 16.88 24.74 -8.98
CA LYS A 255 15.51 24.48 -8.52
C LYS A 255 15.47 24.01 -7.07
N THR A 256 14.37 24.34 -6.41
CA THR A 256 14.04 23.83 -5.07
C THR A 256 12.83 22.91 -5.21
N PHE A 257 12.93 21.73 -4.61
CA PHE A 257 11.90 20.70 -4.63
C PHE A 257 11.40 20.44 -3.21
N ALA A 258 10.09 20.23 -3.09
CA ALA A 258 9.58 19.47 -1.96
C ALA A 258 10.10 18.02 -2.10
N ALA A 259 10.55 17.41 -1.01
CA ALA A 259 11.11 16.05 -1.09
C ALA A 259 10.06 15.02 -1.55
N THR A 260 8.79 15.26 -1.25
CA THR A 260 7.65 14.45 -1.71
C THR A 260 7.49 14.49 -3.23
N GLU A 261 7.64 15.66 -3.84
CA GLU A 261 7.65 15.85 -5.29
C GLU A 261 8.87 15.17 -5.91
N LEU A 262 10.06 15.39 -5.35
CA LEU A 262 11.28 14.74 -5.83
C LEU A 262 11.16 13.20 -5.81
N ARG A 263 10.61 12.66 -4.71
CA ARG A 263 10.33 11.23 -4.56
C ARG A 263 9.42 10.73 -5.69
N GLN A 264 8.37 11.47 -6.05
CA GLN A 264 7.47 11.09 -7.15
C GLN A 264 8.16 11.15 -8.52
N LEU A 265 8.86 12.24 -8.82
CA LEU A 265 9.55 12.44 -10.12
C LEU A 265 10.63 11.38 -10.38
N LEU A 266 11.35 11.01 -9.33
CA LEU A 266 12.43 10.02 -9.39
C LEU A 266 11.95 8.59 -9.09
N GLY A 267 10.74 8.40 -8.56
CA GLY A 267 10.28 7.07 -8.12
C GLY A 267 11.07 6.52 -6.94
N LEU A 268 11.49 7.38 -6.01
CA LEU A 268 12.19 6.94 -4.80
C LEU A 268 11.22 6.26 -3.82
N PRO A 269 11.66 5.24 -3.05
CA PRO A 269 10.82 4.58 -2.05
C PRO A 269 10.31 5.55 -0.98
N SER A 270 11.16 6.44 -0.49
CA SER A 270 10.85 7.39 0.58
C SER A 270 11.60 8.73 0.40
N THR A 271 11.31 9.70 1.28
CA THR A 271 12.06 10.96 1.42
C THR A 271 13.18 10.89 2.46
N ASP A 272 13.40 9.71 3.06
CA ASP A 272 14.54 9.45 3.92
C ASP A 272 15.66 8.84 3.08
N PHE A 273 16.52 9.70 2.54
CA PHE A 273 17.61 9.25 1.71
C PHE A 273 18.89 10.03 1.91
N THR A 274 19.98 9.38 1.56
CA THR A 274 21.29 10.00 1.30
C THR A 274 21.64 9.78 -0.16
N TRP A 275 22.63 10.50 -0.66
CA TRP A 275 23.13 10.27 -2.01
C TRP A 275 24.65 10.28 -2.08
N GLN A 276 25.18 9.66 -3.14
CA GLN A 276 26.59 9.64 -3.49
C GLN A 276 26.73 9.95 -4.99
N VAL A 277 27.87 10.51 -5.38
CA VAL A 277 28.18 10.82 -6.78
C VAL A 277 29.27 9.85 -7.23
N GLN A 278 29.01 9.10 -8.28
CA GLN A 278 29.97 8.16 -8.86
C GLN A 278 30.00 8.35 -10.38
N GLY A 279 31.06 8.98 -10.88
CA GLY A 279 31.17 9.32 -12.30
C GLY A 279 30.03 10.25 -12.73
N ASP A 280 29.26 9.82 -13.71
CA ASP A 280 28.08 10.50 -14.25
C ASP A 280 26.77 10.06 -13.59
N ARG A 281 26.83 9.44 -12.40
CA ARG A 281 25.66 8.93 -11.68
C ARG A 281 25.52 9.52 -10.29
N ILE A 282 24.27 9.72 -9.90
CA ILE A 282 23.85 9.98 -8.53
C ILE A 282 23.17 8.71 -8.01
N ILE A 283 23.72 8.17 -6.92
CA ILE A 283 23.23 6.96 -6.26
C ILE A 283 22.52 7.38 -4.98
N PHE A 284 21.20 7.18 -4.94
CA PHE A 284 20.37 7.40 -3.76
C PHE A 284 20.30 6.13 -2.92
N ASN A 285 20.55 6.24 -1.62
CA ASN A 285 20.30 5.19 -0.63
C ASN A 285 19.12 5.64 0.23
N THR A 286 17.99 4.97 0.09
CA THR A 286 16.73 5.32 0.77
C THR A 286 16.42 4.34 1.89
N THR A 287 15.80 4.83 2.97
CA THR A 287 15.31 4.03 4.09
C THR A 287 13.79 4.13 4.20
N GLY A 288 13.11 3.00 4.36
CA GLY A 288 11.66 2.90 4.35
C GLY A 288 11.03 3.02 2.97
N TYR A 289 9.71 2.89 2.92
CA TYR A 289 8.92 2.88 1.70
C TYR A 289 7.54 3.50 1.95
N GLY A 290 7.22 4.58 1.24
CA GLY A 290 5.95 5.29 1.33
C GLY A 290 6.08 6.71 1.86
N HIS A 291 4.93 7.34 2.14
CA HIS A 291 4.88 8.71 2.62
C HIS A 291 5.19 8.86 4.12
N GLY A 292 5.23 7.76 4.88
CA GLY A 292 5.65 7.75 6.28
C GLY A 292 4.58 8.19 7.30
N VAL A 293 3.41 8.66 6.88
CA VAL A 293 2.35 9.15 7.79
C VAL A 293 1.40 8.00 8.18
N GLY A 294 0.89 8.02 9.40
CA GLY A 294 -0.11 7.04 9.87
C GLY A 294 0.48 5.65 10.07
N MET A 295 -0.24 4.59 9.65
CA MET A 295 0.13 3.21 9.97
C MET A 295 1.23 2.67 9.04
N SER A 296 2.32 2.15 9.61
CA SER A 296 3.27 1.30 8.87
C SER A 296 2.74 -0.13 8.76
N GLN A 297 2.66 -0.69 7.55
CA GLN A 297 2.19 -2.06 7.33
C GLN A 297 3.16 -3.10 7.89
N TYR A 298 4.47 -2.95 7.64
CA TYR A 298 5.49 -3.81 8.25
C TYR A 298 5.58 -3.61 9.76
N GLY A 299 5.39 -2.37 10.23
CA GLY A 299 5.32 -2.06 11.65
C GLY A 299 4.13 -2.75 12.34
N ALA A 300 2.93 -2.68 11.73
CA ALA A 300 1.73 -3.39 12.20
C ALA A 300 1.94 -4.91 12.25
N ASN A 301 2.62 -5.47 11.25
CA ASN A 301 2.96 -6.89 11.22
C ASN A 301 3.93 -7.29 12.33
N GLY A 302 4.95 -6.46 12.61
CA GLY A 302 5.85 -6.69 13.73
C GLY A 302 5.15 -6.65 15.08
N MET A 303 4.30 -5.64 15.30
CA MET A 303 3.45 -5.58 16.50
C MET A 303 2.57 -6.82 16.65
N ALA A 304 1.95 -7.28 15.56
CA ALA A 304 1.12 -8.48 15.56
C ALA A 304 1.92 -9.76 15.92
N ARG A 305 3.18 -9.88 15.44
CA ARG A 305 4.08 -10.98 15.83
C ARG A 305 4.43 -10.96 17.32
N GLU A 306 4.46 -9.78 17.92
CA GLU A 306 4.61 -9.61 19.38
C GLU A 306 3.30 -9.81 20.17
N GLY A 307 2.24 -10.27 19.51
CA GLY A 307 0.96 -10.59 20.14
C GLY A 307 0.01 -9.41 20.31
N LYS A 308 0.30 -8.25 19.71
CA LYS A 308 -0.62 -7.11 19.71
C LYS A 308 -1.83 -7.39 18.82
N ASN A 309 -3.01 -7.08 19.32
CA ASN A 309 -4.23 -7.17 18.53
C ASN A 309 -4.40 -5.95 17.60
N PHE A 310 -5.31 -6.04 16.64
CA PHE A 310 -5.54 -4.98 15.66
C PHE A 310 -5.94 -3.63 16.31
N ALA A 311 -6.64 -3.65 17.44
CA ALA A 311 -7.05 -2.42 18.12
C ALA A 311 -5.85 -1.70 18.76
N GLU A 312 -4.93 -2.45 19.37
CA GLU A 312 -3.67 -1.92 19.88
C GLU A 312 -2.80 -1.36 18.75
N ILE A 313 -2.74 -2.06 17.61
CA ILE A 313 -2.01 -1.58 16.42
C ILE A 313 -2.59 -0.25 15.94
N LEU A 314 -3.91 -0.19 15.72
CA LEU A 314 -4.56 1.01 15.19
C LEU A 314 -4.43 2.20 16.14
N THR A 315 -4.66 2.01 17.43
CA THR A 315 -4.58 3.10 18.43
C THR A 315 -3.14 3.53 18.71
N TYR A 316 -2.15 2.70 18.39
CA TYR A 316 -0.74 3.07 18.40
C TYR A 316 -0.39 4.05 17.28
N TYR A 317 -0.76 3.74 16.03
CA TYR A 317 -0.44 4.58 14.87
C TYR A 317 -1.35 5.81 14.74
N TYR A 318 -2.60 5.69 15.16
CA TYR A 318 -3.60 6.75 15.09
C TYR A 318 -3.96 7.23 16.50
N ARG A 319 -3.37 8.33 16.96
CA ARG A 319 -3.48 8.75 18.36
C ARG A 319 -4.87 9.26 18.72
N GLY A 320 -5.43 8.75 19.82
CA GLY A 320 -6.70 9.24 20.37
C GLY A 320 -7.94 8.89 19.54
N VAL A 321 -7.81 8.01 18.56
CA VAL A 321 -8.94 7.53 17.76
C VAL A 321 -9.75 6.49 18.52
N LYS A 322 -11.01 6.32 18.13
CA LYS A 322 -11.89 5.25 18.57
C LYS A 322 -12.14 4.28 17.43
N ILE A 323 -12.36 3.02 17.78
CA ILE A 323 -12.86 2.01 16.86
C ILE A 323 -14.36 1.91 17.11
N GLU A 324 -15.16 2.24 16.09
CA GLU A 324 -16.61 2.25 16.16
C GLU A 324 -17.18 1.29 15.13
N ASN A 325 -18.35 0.72 15.40
CA ASN A 325 -19.08 -0.10 14.43
C ASN A 325 -20.10 0.78 13.71
N ARG A 326 -20.08 0.78 12.37
CA ARG A 326 -20.98 1.55 11.49
C ARG A 326 -21.48 0.69 10.34
#